data_AF-A0A6F8PJY0-F1
#
_entry.id   AF-A0A6F8PJY0-F1
#
_cell.length_a   1.000
_cell.length_b   1.000
_cell.length_c   1.000
_cell.angle_alpha   90.00
_cell.angle_beta   90.00
_cell.angle_gamma   90.00
#
_symmetry.space_group_name_H-M   'P 1'
#
loop_
_entity.id
_entity.type
_entity.pdbx_description
1 polymer ?
#
loop_
_entity_poly.entity_id
_entity_poly.type
_entity_poly.pdbx_seq_one_letter_code
_entity_poly.pdbx_strand_id
1 'polypeptide(L)' 'MEISANGAVNAALAQQEVYAQQNVQVSMLKKAMDVQTEGALALINSLPTPPTSQGLPDNLGKNINTTA' A
#
# COMPACT_ATOMS: atom_id res chain seq x y z
N MET A 1 -2.03 -11.28 51.16
CA MET A 1 -1.79 -11.05 49.72
C MET A 1 -2.54 -9.79 49.32
N GLU A 2 -2.02 -8.62 49.72
CA GLU A 2 -2.47 -7.35 49.17
C GLU A 2 -1.65 -7.13 47.91
N ILE A 3 -2.19 -7.45 46.72
CA ILE A 3 -1.74 -6.73 45.54
C ILE A 3 -2.09 -5.27 45.87
N SER A 4 -1.09 -4.44 46.20
CA SER A 4 -1.32 -3.02 46.46
C SER A 4 -2.19 -2.48 45.33
N ALA A 5 -3.28 -1.77 45.66
CA ALA A 5 -4.15 -1.16 44.65
C ALA A 5 -3.33 -0.34 43.63
N ASN A 6 -2.22 0.26 44.08
CA ASN A 6 -1.24 0.93 43.21
C ASN A 6 -0.53 -0.04 42.26
N GLY A 7 -0.14 -1.23 42.71
CA GLY A 7 0.44 -2.28 41.87
C GLY A 7 -0.53 -2.79 40.79
N ALA A 8 -1.81 -2.99 41.13
CA ALA A 8 -2.84 -3.38 40.16
C ALA A 8 -3.09 -2.28 39.12
N VAL A 9 -3.17 -1.01 39.56
CA VAL A 9 -3.34 0.15 38.67
C VAL A 9 -2.13 0.30 37.74
N ASN A 10 -0.91 0.18 38.26
CA ASN A 10 0.30 0.26 37.44
C ASN A 10 0.38 -0.88 36.41
N ALA A 11 -0.02 -2.11 36.77
CA ALA A 11 -0.08 -3.22 35.85
C ALA A 11 -1.14 -2.99 34.75
N ALA A 12 -2.32 -2.46 35.09
CA ALA A 12 -3.35 -2.12 34.13
C ALA A 12 -2.91 -1.02 33.15
N LEU A 13 -2.20 0.01 33.64
CA LEU A 13 -1.63 1.07 32.80
C LEU A 13 -0.55 0.52 31.85
N ALA A 14 0.36 -0.32 32.34
CA ALA A 14 1.37 -0.96 31.51
C ALA A 14 0.74 -1.85 30.42
N GLN A 15 -0.31 -2.59 30.77
CA GLN A 15 -1.07 -3.41 29.82
C GLN A 15 -1.76 -2.53 28.75
N GLN A 16 -2.36 -1.41 29.16
CA GLN A 16 -3.00 -0.47 28.25
C GLN A 16 -1.99 0.15 27.27
N GLU A 17 -0.81 0.51 27.76
CA GLU A 17 0.26 1.05 26.92
C GLU A 17 0.72 0.02 25.87
N VAL A 18 0.88 -1.25 26.28
CA VAL A 18 1.21 -2.35 25.35
C VAL A 18 0.14 -2.51 24.26
N TYR A 19 -1.14 -2.48 24.61
CA TYR A 19 -2.22 -2.54 23.61
C TYR A 19 -2.22 -1.33 22.68
N ALA A 20 -1.99 -0.12 23.21
CA ALA A 20 -1.89 1.08 22.40
C ALA A 20 -0.74 1.00 21.39
N GLN A 21 0.44 0.55 21.83
CA GLN A 21 1.60 0.37 20.95
C GLN A 21 1.33 -0.67 19.85
N GLN A 22 0.71 -1.80 20.18
CA GLN A 22 0.34 -2.83 19.18
C GLN A 22 -0.67 -2.27 18.15
N ASN A 23 -1.69 -1.55 18.61
CA ASN A 23 -2.68 -0.94 17.72
C ASN A 23 -2.05 0.10 16.78
N VAL A 24 -1.11 0.90 17.28
CA VAL A 24 -0.36 1.86 16.46
C VAL A 24 0.49 1.13 15.42
N GLN A 25 1.20 0.07 15.79
CA GLN A 25 2.02 -0.71 14.85
C GLN A 25 1.17 -1.29 13.71
N VAL A 26 0.02 -1.91 14.04
CA VAL A 26 -0.90 -2.45 13.03
C VAL A 26 -1.50 -1.36 12.16
N SER A 27 -1.86 -0.22 12.76
CA SER A 27 -2.41 0.93 12.02
C SER A 27 -1.39 1.53 11.06
N MET A 28 -0.12 1.64 11.48
CA MET A 28 0.98 2.11 10.65
C MET A 28 1.26 1.14 9.50
N LEU A 29 1.26 -0.16 9.76
CA LEU A 29 1.41 -1.17 8.70
C LEU A 29 0.27 -1.08 7.68
N LYS A 30 -0.98 -0.98 8.12
CA LYS A 30 -2.14 -0.77 7.23
C LYS A 30 -1.99 0.50 6.41
N LYS A 31 -1.64 1.61 7.05
CA LYS A 31 -1.43 2.87 6.35
C LYS A 31 -0.31 2.78 5.30
N ALA A 32 0.77 2.06 5.60
CA ALA A 32 1.84 1.82 4.63
C ALA A 32 1.36 1.00 3.41
N MET A 33 0.55 -0.04 3.63
CA MET A 33 -0.07 -0.81 2.54
C MET A 33 -1.04 0.05 1.71
N ASP A 34 -1.84 0.88 2.36
CA ASP A 34 -2.77 1.79 1.68
C ASP A 34 -2.02 2.79 0.80
N VAL A 35 -0.97 3.43 1.34
CA VAL A 35 -0.11 4.37 0.59
C VAL A 35 0.60 3.68 -0.58
N GLN A 36 1.10 2.46 -0.37
CA GLN A 36 1.72 1.68 -1.46
C GLN A 36 0.70 1.39 -2.57
N THR A 37 -0.53 1.04 -2.21
CA THR A 37 -1.61 0.75 -3.15
C THR A 37 -2.01 2.00 -3.94
N GLU A 38 -2.22 3.12 -3.26
CA GLU A 38 -2.50 4.42 -3.87
C GLU A 38 -1.38 4.83 -4.85
N GLY A 39 -0.12 4.67 -4.45
CA GLY A 39 1.04 4.93 -5.29
C GLY A 39 1.09 4.03 -6.54
N ALA A 40 0.85 2.73 -6.37
CA ALA A 40 0.82 1.79 -7.48
C ALA A 40 -0.31 2.11 -8.47
N LEU A 41 -1.50 2.47 -7.99
CA LEU A 41 -2.63 2.88 -8.82
C LEU A 41 -2.34 4.19 -9.56
N ALA A 42 -1.70 5.17 -8.91
CA ALA A 42 -1.28 6.40 -9.55
C ALA A 42 -0.32 6.13 -10.72
N LEU A 43 0.64 5.21 -10.55
CA LEU A 43 1.55 4.80 -11.61
C LEU A 43 0.80 4.12 -12.78
N ILE A 44 -0.13 3.21 -12.50
CA ILE A 44 -0.95 2.55 -13.53
C ILE A 44 -1.75 3.60 -14.31
N ASN A 45 -2.39 4.54 -13.62
CA ASN A 45 -3.18 5.59 -14.24
C ASN A 45 -2.34 6.61 -15.01
N SER A 46 -1.04 6.71 -14.74
CA SER A 46 -0.11 7.56 -15.48
C SER A 46 0.33 6.96 -16.82
N LEU A 47 0.02 5.67 -17.06
CA LEU A 47 0.37 5.04 -18.33
C LEU A 47 -0.40 5.71 -19.47
N PRO A 48 0.28 6.09 -20.57
CA PRO A 48 -0.41 6.63 -21.72
C PRO A 48 -1.33 5.56 -22.30
N THR A 49 -2.52 5.98 -22.72
CA THR A 49 -3.39 5.11 -23.53
C THR A 49 -2.63 4.71 -24.79
N PRO A 50 -2.55 3.41 -25.13
CA PRO A 50 -1.88 2.99 -26.35
C PRO A 50 -2.54 3.69 -27.55
N PRO A 51 -1.74 4.15 -28.52
CA PRO A 51 -2.29 4.81 -29.69
C PRO A 51 -3.28 3.88 -30.37
N THR A 52 -4.48 4.39 -30.65
CA THR A 52 -5.47 3.65 -31.41
C THR A 52 -4.95 3.43 -32.83
N SER A 53 -5.10 2.23 -33.37
CA SER A 53 -4.83 1.98 -34.80
C SER A 53 -5.87 2.63 -35.73
N GLN A 54 -6.86 3.32 -35.18
CA GLN A 54 -7.87 4.09 -35.89
C GLN A 54 -7.20 5.18 -36.75
N GLY A 55 -7.13 4.96 -38.07
CA GLY A 55 -6.50 5.88 -39.03
C GLY A 55 -5.15 5.41 -39.57
N LEU A 56 -4.66 4.23 -39.16
CA LEU A 56 -3.50 3.61 -39.80
C LEU A 56 -3.94 2.94 -41.12
N PRO A 57 -3.18 3.11 -42.21
CA PRO A 57 -3.43 2.38 -43.46
C PRO A 57 -3.37 0.85 -43.25
N ASP A 58 -4.19 0.08 -43.98
CA ASP A 58 -4.31 -1.39 -43.89
C ASP A 58 -2.98 -2.16 -44.05
N ASN A 59 -1.93 -1.50 -44.53
CA ASN A 59 -0.61 -2.07 -44.78
C ASN A 59 0.45 -1.73 -43.72
N LEU A 60 0.13 -0.95 -42.69
CA LEU A 60 1.09 -0.63 -41.62
C LEU A 60 1.27 -1.82 -40.65
N GLY A 61 2.51 -2.13 -40.29
CA GLY A 61 2.85 -3.30 -39.47
C GLY A 61 3.00 -4.63 -40.24
N LYS A 62 2.72 -4.66 -41.54
CA LYS A 62 2.93 -5.86 -42.39
C LYS A 62 4.40 -6.20 -42.63
N ASN A 63 5.27 -5.19 -42.63
CA ASN A 63 6.71 -5.35 -42.79
C ASN A 63 7.40 -4.82 -41.53
N ILE A 64 7.66 -5.70 -40.56
CA ILE A 64 8.51 -5.39 -39.41
C ILE A 64 9.95 -5.71 -39.81
N ASN A 65 10.86 -4.74 -39.70
CA ASN A 65 12.27 -4.98 -39.95
C ASN A 65 12.86 -5.71 -38.72
N THR A 66 13.08 -7.02 -38.85
CA THR A 66 13.54 -7.90 -37.75
C THR A 66 15.06 -8.04 -37.69
N THR A 67 15.81 -7.12 -38.31
CA THR A 67 17.27 -7.20 -38.36
C THR A 67 17.86 -6.34 -37.23
N ALA A 68 18.66 -6.99 -36.37
CA ALA A 68 19.31 -6.40 -35.19
C ALA A 68 20.59 -5.65 -35.54
#